data_AF-A0AAU7YVS1-F1
#
_entry.id   AF-A0AAU7YVS1-F1
#
_cell.length_a   1.000
_cell.length_b   1.000
_cell.length_c   1.000
_cell.angle_alpha   90.00
_cell.angle_beta   90.00
_cell.angle_gamma   90.00
#
_symmetry.space_group_name_H-M   'P 1'
#
loop_
_entity.id
_entity.type
_entity.pdbx_description
1 polymer ?
#
loop_
_entity_poly.entity_id
_entity_poly.type
_entity_poly.pdbx_seq_one_letter_code
_entity_poly.pdbx_strand_id
1 'polypeptide(L)'
;MVLSAIASRLTALCLAASFIPTLNAQDAPGTMLAPTPPMGWNSWDSFGPSVREDEVKANTGVMATRLAKYGWQYVTVDIEWYVPDAHANGYIPRGRVVLDQYGRFQPALNRFPTAADGAGFKPLAAYVHSKGSKFGIHIMRGISREAVEKNLPIEGSKYHAADIADKVNICHWPQMEDTYGVDMSKPGAQDYYDSIARLYAAWGVDLVKADDMSRPFHEPEIRALSSALRTHRSQSFAWTRAYCQLSGAQSQRADVAHLG
;
A
#
# COMPACT_ATOMS: atom_id res chain seq x y z
N MET A 1 -48.39 -31.59 -53.92
CA MET A 1 -46.99 -31.12 -53.96
C MET A 1 -47.03 -29.61 -54.22
N VAL A 2 -46.16 -28.84 -53.56
CA VAL A 2 -46.05 -27.36 -53.56
C VAL A 2 -46.75 -26.60 -52.40
N LEU A 3 -46.02 -26.59 -51.27
CA LEU A 3 -45.59 -25.46 -50.43
C LEU A 3 -46.60 -24.42 -49.91
N SER A 4 -46.83 -24.50 -48.59
CA SER A 4 -47.36 -23.45 -47.71
C SER A 4 -46.26 -22.42 -47.40
N ALA A 5 -46.54 -21.13 -47.60
CA ALA A 5 -45.66 -20.03 -47.23
C ALA A 5 -46.09 -19.48 -45.85
N ILE A 6 -45.29 -19.76 -44.82
CA ILE A 6 -45.43 -19.15 -43.49
C ILE A 6 -44.66 -17.82 -43.52
N ALA A 7 -45.39 -16.71 -43.44
CA ALA A 7 -44.81 -15.39 -43.24
C ALA A 7 -44.24 -15.28 -41.82
N SER A 8 -42.91 -15.29 -41.71
CA SER A 8 -42.20 -15.10 -40.46
C SER A 8 -42.17 -13.60 -40.10
N ARG A 9 -42.87 -13.21 -39.02
CA ARG A 9 -42.75 -11.86 -38.45
C ARG A 9 -41.48 -11.81 -37.60
N LEU A 10 -40.44 -11.16 -38.13
CA LEU A 10 -39.23 -10.79 -37.38
C LEU A 10 -39.56 -9.63 -36.44
N THR A 11 -39.70 -9.91 -35.15
CA THR A 11 -39.75 -8.90 -34.10
C THR A 11 -38.32 -8.47 -33.80
N ALA A 12 -37.89 -7.33 -34.32
CA ALA A 12 -36.60 -6.74 -34.00
C ALA A 12 -36.64 -6.19 -32.55
N LEU A 13 -36.02 -6.93 -31.62
CA LEU A 13 -35.82 -6.48 -30.25
C LEU A 13 -34.60 -5.56 -30.24
N CYS A 14 -34.81 -4.24 -30.30
CA CYS A 14 -33.77 -3.25 -30.06
C CYS A 14 -33.29 -3.35 -28.61
N LEU A 15 -32.15 -4.01 -28.36
CA LEU A 15 -31.41 -3.83 -27.12
C LEU A 15 -30.83 -2.41 -27.12
N ALA A 16 -31.52 -1.48 -26.46
CA ALA A 16 -30.90 -0.23 -26.04
C ALA A 16 -29.84 -0.60 -24.98
N ALA A 17 -28.57 -0.55 -25.37
CA ALA A 17 -27.46 -0.63 -24.44
C ALA A 17 -27.51 0.61 -23.54
N SER A 18 -28.05 0.46 -22.34
CA SER A 18 -27.98 1.49 -21.30
C SER A 18 -26.51 1.69 -20.93
N PHE A 19 -25.88 2.70 -21.53
CA PHE A 19 -24.62 3.25 -21.05
C PHE A 19 -24.87 3.80 -19.65
N ILE A 20 -24.47 3.06 -18.62
CA ILE A 20 -24.36 3.60 -17.27
C ILE A 20 -23.04 4.38 -17.27
N PRO A 21 -23.06 5.72 -17.23
CA PRO A 21 -21.82 6.45 -17.03
C PRO A 21 -21.29 6.07 -15.65
N THR A 22 -20.11 5.47 -15.60
CA THR A 22 -19.34 5.39 -14.36
C THR A 22 -19.04 6.82 -13.96
N LEU A 23 -19.78 7.35 -12.99
CA LEU A 23 -19.44 8.58 -12.31
C LEU A 23 -18.08 8.37 -11.65
N ASN A 24 -17.02 8.83 -12.30
CA ASN A 24 -15.79 9.19 -11.61
C ASN A 24 -16.16 10.34 -10.69
N ALA A 25 -16.58 10.02 -9.46
CA ALA A 25 -16.57 10.99 -8.37
C ALA A 25 -15.08 11.32 -8.10
N GLN A 26 -14.60 12.33 -8.83
CA GLN A 26 -13.44 13.09 -8.41
C GLN A 26 -13.85 13.79 -7.12
N ASP A 27 -13.18 13.45 -6.01
CA ASP A 27 -13.34 14.16 -4.74
C ASP A 27 -13.22 15.68 -4.99
N ALA A 28 -14.10 16.45 -4.34
CA ALA A 28 -13.98 17.90 -4.33
C ALA A 28 -12.59 18.31 -3.79
N PRO A 29 -11.94 19.35 -4.36
CA PRO A 29 -10.70 19.88 -3.81
C PRO A 29 -10.89 20.24 -2.33
N GLY A 30 -10.09 19.65 -1.45
CA GLY A 30 -10.03 20.06 -0.04
C GLY A 30 -10.62 19.11 1.02
N THR A 31 -10.93 17.85 0.71
CA THR A 31 -11.26 16.87 1.76
C THR A 31 -10.05 16.63 2.67
N MET A 32 -10.13 17.12 3.90
CA MET A 32 -9.11 16.89 4.93
C MET A 32 -9.08 15.39 5.26
N LEU A 33 -8.00 14.71 4.87
CA LEU A 33 -7.90 13.25 4.96
C LEU A 33 -7.79 12.72 6.40
N ALA A 34 -7.21 13.52 7.31
CA ALA A 34 -7.08 13.20 8.72
C ALA A 34 -7.41 14.45 9.57
N PRO A 35 -8.71 14.75 9.78
CA PRO A 35 -9.13 15.94 10.52
C PRO A 35 -8.81 15.86 12.02
N THR A 36 -8.55 14.65 12.53
CA THR A 36 -8.03 14.38 13.87
C THR A 36 -6.79 13.49 13.76
N PRO A 37 -5.90 13.48 14.78
CA PRO A 37 -4.80 12.52 14.82
C PRO A 37 -5.31 11.08 14.65
N PRO A 38 -4.68 10.24 13.80
CA PRO A 38 -5.07 8.85 13.67
C PRO A 38 -4.93 8.10 14.99
N MET A 39 -5.94 7.30 15.32
CA MET A 39 -5.95 6.43 16.49
C MET A 39 -6.10 4.99 16.06
N GLY A 40 -5.21 4.11 16.55
CA GLY A 40 -5.18 2.73 16.12
C GLY A 40 -4.08 1.92 16.77
N TRP A 41 -4.03 0.65 16.39
CA TRP A 41 -3.00 -0.30 16.79
C TRP A 41 -1.96 -0.47 15.68
N ASN A 42 -0.72 -0.71 16.10
CA ASN A 42 0.42 -1.00 15.23
C ASN A 42 1.17 -2.22 15.81
N SER A 43 1.63 -3.12 14.95
CA SER A 43 2.22 -4.39 15.39
C SER A 43 3.62 -4.29 15.99
N TRP A 44 4.37 -3.21 15.75
CA TRP A 44 5.80 -3.10 16.06
C TRP A 44 6.13 -3.40 17.53
N ASP A 45 5.53 -2.67 18.47
CA ASP A 45 5.88 -2.79 19.90
C ASP A 45 5.55 -4.17 20.49
N SER A 46 4.67 -4.94 19.86
CA SER A 46 4.25 -6.27 20.32
C SER A 46 4.98 -7.41 19.61
N PHE A 47 5.23 -7.26 18.30
CA PHE A 47 5.66 -8.36 17.43
C PHE A 47 6.93 -8.05 16.63
N GLY A 48 7.47 -6.83 16.74
CA GLY A 48 8.54 -6.34 15.87
C GLY A 48 8.19 -6.51 14.39
N PRO A 49 9.12 -7.01 13.56
CA PRO A 49 8.87 -7.27 12.14
C PRO A 49 8.08 -8.56 11.86
N SER A 50 7.75 -9.35 12.90
CA SER A 50 7.38 -10.77 12.74
C SER A 50 5.89 -11.10 12.84
N VAL A 51 5.02 -10.07 12.89
CA VAL A 51 3.57 -10.26 13.06
C VAL A 51 2.95 -11.20 12.01
N ARG A 52 1.95 -11.96 12.42
CA ARG A 52 1.22 -12.95 11.61
C ARG A 52 -0.25 -12.55 11.42
N GLU A 53 -0.89 -13.09 10.39
CA GLU A 53 -2.25 -12.71 10.01
C GLU A 53 -3.30 -12.95 11.12
N ASP A 54 -3.19 -14.07 11.84
CA ASP A 54 -4.07 -14.40 12.96
C ASP A 54 -3.93 -13.42 14.13
N GLU A 55 -2.71 -12.97 14.42
CA GLU A 55 -2.43 -11.93 15.42
C GLU A 55 -3.06 -10.59 15.03
N VAL A 56 -2.95 -10.20 13.75
CA VAL A 56 -3.62 -8.99 13.22
C VAL A 56 -5.14 -9.11 13.36
N LYS A 57 -5.71 -10.26 12.99
CA LYS A 57 -7.16 -10.51 13.09
C LYS A 57 -7.65 -10.49 14.53
N ALA A 58 -6.88 -11.03 15.46
CA ALA A 58 -7.20 -11.04 16.89
C ALA A 58 -7.19 -9.61 17.47
N ASN A 59 -6.13 -8.83 17.20
CA ASN A 59 -6.05 -7.42 17.63
C ASN A 59 -7.17 -6.57 17.04
N THR A 60 -7.51 -6.79 15.77
CA THR A 60 -8.67 -6.16 15.12
C THR A 60 -9.97 -6.47 15.86
N GLY A 61 -10.20 -7.73 16.27
CA GLY A 61 -11.39 -8.14 17.01
C GLY A 61 -11.50 -7.46 18.39
N VAL A 62 -10.38 -7.32 19.10
CA VAL A 62 -10.33 -6.60 20.38
C VAL A 62 -10.61 -5.11 20.17
N MET A 63 -9.95 -4.48 19.19
CA MET A 63 -10.14 -3.06 18.90
C MET A 63 -11.60 -2.76 18.53
N ALA A 64 -12.20 -3.56 17.65
CA ALA A 64 -13.59 -3.39 17.22
C ALA A 64 -14.60 -3.49 18.37
N THR A 65 -14.37 -4.39 19.33
CA THR A 65 -15.32 -4.64 20.43
C THR A 65 -15.11 -3.73 21.65
N ARG A 66 -13.89 -3.23 21.87
CA ARG A 66 -13.55 -2.51 23.12
C ARG A 66 -13.17 -1.05 22.90
N LEU A 67 -12.51 -0.73 21.78
CA LEU A 67 -11.82 0.55 21.58
C LEU A 67 -12.47 1.41 20.48
N ALA A 68 -13.18 0.81 19.54
CA ALA A 68 -13.81 1.52 18.42
C ALA A 68 -14.76 2.64 18.89
N LYS A 69 -15.51 2.40 19.98
CA LYS A 69 -16.38 3.42 20.60
C LYS A 69 -15.64 4.67 21.11
N TYR A 70 -14.31 4.61 21.23
CA TYR A 70 -13.44 5.72 21.62
C TYR A 70 -12.62 6.27 20.44
N GLY A 71 -12.95 5.89 19.20
CA GLY A 71 -12.31 6.42 17.98
C GLY A 71 -11.09 5.64 17.47
N TRP A 72 -10.71 4.54 18.11
CA TRP A 72 -9.65 3.65 17.62
C TRP A 72 -10.12 2.91 16.37
N GLN A 73 -9.45 3.16 15.25
CA GLN A 73 -9.94 2.69 13.95
C GLN A 73 -8.84 2.13 13.05
N TYR A 74 -7.56 2.46 13.21
CA TYR A 74 -6.51 1.93 12.34
C TYR A 74 -5.89 0.63 12.88
N VAL A 75 -5.69 -0.36 12.02
CA VAL A 75 -4.94 -1.60 12.29
C VAL A 75 -3.75 -1.65 11.34
N THR A 76 -2.54 -1.42 11.85
CA THR A 76 -1.33 -1.26 11.03
C THR A 76 -0.42 -2.47 11.16
N VAL A 77 -0.15 -3.14 10.03
CA VAL A 77 0.90 -4.15 9.90
C VAL A 77 2.24 -3.42 9.71
N ASP A 78 3.12 -3.51 10.70
CA ASP A 78 4.42 -2.85 10.66
C ASP A 78 5.45 -3.58 9.78
N ILE A 79 6.70 -3.14 9.80
CA ILE A 79 7.78 -3.43 8.85
C ILE A 79 8.00 -4.92 8.53
N GLU A 80 8.61 -5.19 7.37
CA GLU A 80 9.05 -6.52 6.93
C GLU A 80 7.93 -7.57 6.79
N TRP A 81 6.68 -7.17 6.57
CA TRP A 81 5.60 -8.10 6.21
C TRP A 81 5.89 -8.90 4.92
N TYR A 82 6.85 -8.44 4.12
CA TYR A 82 7.36 -9.07 2.90
C TYR A 82 8.60 -9.97 3.13
N VAL A 83 9.08 -10.12 4.36
CA VAL A 83 10.20 -11.01 4.73
C VAL A 83 9.64 -12.27 5.40
N PRO A 84 9.75 -13.46 4.77
CA PRO A 84 9.21 -14.70 5.33
C PRO A 84 9.89 -15.14 6.63
N ASP A 85 11.18 -14.84 6.76
CA ASP A 85 12.04 -15.29 7.86
C ASP A 85 12.23 -14.20 8.94
N ALA A 86 11.40 -13.15 8.90
CA ALA A 86 11.42 -12.07 9.90
C ALA A 86 11.22 -12.62 11.31
N HIS A 87 11.96 -12.07 12.27
CA HIS A 87 11.96 -12.52 13.65
C HIS A 87 12.07 -11.33 14.60
N ALA A 88 11.60 -11.47 15.84
CA ALA A 88 11.46 -10.34 16.76
C ALA A 88 12.79 -9.64 17.16
N ASN A 89 13.94 -10.27 16.95
CA ASN A 89 15.24 -9.82 17.47
C ASN A 89 16.06 -8.94 16.50
N GLY A 90 15.40 -8.33 15.51
CA GLY A 90 16.05 -7.44 14.55
C GLY A 90 15.83 -7.91 13.12
N TYR A 91 16.77 -7.55 12.26
CA TYR A 91 16.62 -7.65 10.81
C TYR A 91 17.63 -8.62 10.24
N ILE A 92 17.29 -9.29 9.13
CA ILE A 92 18.21 -10.19 8.44
C ILE A 92 18.87 -9.39 7.32
N PRO A 93 20.16 -9.02 7.42
CA PRO A 93 20.84 -8.35 6.32
C PRO A 93 20.74 -9.22 5.07
N ARG A 94 20.29 -8.62 3.96
CA ARG A 94 20.13 -9.34 2.69
C ARG A 94 19.22 -10.57 2.82
N GLY A 95 18.23 -10.49 3.71
CA GLY A 95 17.21 -11.50 3.89
C GLY A 95 16.39 -11.70 2.61
N ARG A 96 15.77 -12.88 2.50
CA ARG A 96 14.87 -13.17 1.39
C ARG A 96 13.63 -12.28 1.50
N VAL A 97 13.32 -11.54 0.44
CA VAL A 97 12.09 -10.77 0.31
C VAL A 97 11.14 -11.44 -0.68
N VAL A 98 9.84 -11.17 -0.54
CA VAL A 98 8.83 -11.60 -1.52
C VAL A 98 8.48 -10.42 -2.42
N LEU A 99 8.64 -10.60 -3.73
CA LEU A 99 8.38 -9.60 -4.75
C LEU A 99 7.38 -10.13 -5.78
N ASP A 100 6.57 -9.25 -6.36
CA ASP A 100 5.88 -9.54 -7.62
C ASP A 100 6.82 -9.40 -8.83
N GLN A 101 6.32 -9.72 -10.01
CA GLN A 101 7.06 -9.62 -11.27
C GLN A 101 7.50 -8.20 -11.65
N TYR A 102 7.01 -7.17 -10.94
CA TYR A 102 7.35 -5.77 -11.15
C TYR A 102 8.26 -5.21 -10.05
N GLY A 103 8.80 -6.09 -9.18
CA GLY A 103 9.70 -5.69 -8.10
C GLY A 103 9.01 -5.00 -6.92
N ARG A 104 7.68 -5.13 -6.78
CA ARG A 104 6.94 -4.58 -5.63
C ARG A 104 6.81 -5.64 -4.54
N PHE A 105 7.06 -5.25 -3.30
CA PHE A 105 6.95 -6.15 -2.14
C PHE A 105 5.55 -6.79 -2.02
N GLN A 106 5.51 -8.09 -1.69
CA GLN A 106 4.30 -8.89 -1.49
C GLN A 106 4.29 -9.52 -0.10
N PRO A 107 3.11 -9.77 0.51
CA PRO A 107 3.04 -10.40 1.82
C PRO A 107 3.65 -11.81 1.81
N ALA A 108 4.45 -12.11 2.83
CA ALA A 108 5.03 -13.43 2.98
C ALA A 108 3.94 -14.48 3.30
N LEU A 109 3.72 -15.44 2.40
CA LEU A 109 2.59 -16.38 2.48
C LEU A 109 2.61 -17.28 3.73
N ASN A 110 3.79 -17.56 4.29
CA ASN A 110 3.92 -18.32 5.54
C ASN A 110 3.39 -17.56 6.77
N ARG A 111 3.24 -16.23 6.67
CA ARG A 111 2.72 -15.33 7.73
C ARG A 111 1.34 -14.79 7.39
N PHE A 112 1.07 -14.58 6.10
CA PHE A 112 -0.17 -14.06 5.54
C PHE A 112 -0.75 -15.02 4.50
N PRO A 113 -1.28 -16.19 4.92
CA PRO A 113 -1.75 -17.22 4.00
C PRO A 113 -2.89 -16.75 3.09
N THR A 114 -3.69 -15.77 3.51
CA THR A 114 -4.75 -15.23 2.63
C THR A 114 -4.22 -14.37 1.49
N ALA A 115 -2.94 -14.03 1.48
CA ALA A 115 -2.31 -13.32 0.36
C ALA A 115 -1.98 -14.22 -0.85
N ALA A 116 -2.26 -15.52 -0.76
CA ALA A 116 -2.07 -16.48 -1.83
C ALA A 116 -2.80 -16.07 -3.13
N ASP A 117 -2.41 -16.71 -4.24
CA ASP A 117 -3.04 -16.53 -5.55
C ASP A 117 -3.03 -15.07 -6.05
N GLY A 118 -2.03 -14.29 -5.63
CA GLY A 118 -1.88 -12.89 -6.00
C GLY A 118 -2.85 -11.93 -5.31
N ALA A 119 -3.56 -12.39 -4.26
CA ALA A 119 -4.52 -11.56 -3.54
C ALA A 119 -3.84 -10.44 -2.73
N GLY A 120 -2.58 -10.62 -2.34
CA GLY A 120 -1.84 -9.70 -1.49
C GLY A 120 -2.62 -9.39 -0.21
N PHE A 121 -2.63 -8.14 0.25
CA PHE A 121 -3.35 -7.81 1.47
C PHE A 121 -4.87 -7.64 1.31
N LYS A 122 -5.43 -7.79 0.10
CA LYS A 122 -6.85 -7.55 -0.14
C LYS A 122 -7.79 -8.32 0.82
N PRO A 123 -7.58 -9.62 1.09
CA PRO A 123 -8.47 -10.34 2.01
C PRO A 123 -8.32 -9.91 3.47
N LEU A 124 -7.10 -9.58 3.92
CA LEU A 124 -6.86 -9.08 5.27
C LEU A 124 -7.46 -7.69 5.47
N ALA A 125 -7.28 -6.79 4.50
CA ALA A 125 -7.91 -5.47 4.51
C ALA A 125 -9.44 -5.59 4.55
N ALA A 126 -10.03 -6.45 3.71
CA ALA A 126 -11.47 -6.71 3.72
C ALA A 126 -11.98 -7.24 5.06
N TYR A 127 -11.20 -8.10 5.74
CA TYR A 127 -11.52 -8.53 7.10
C TYR A 127 -11.51 -7.35 8.08
N VAL A 128 -10.47 -6.51 8.05
CA VAL A 128 -10.35 -5.32 8.92
C VAL A 128 -11.52 -4.35 8.68
N HIS A 129 -11.86 -4.08 7.42
CA HIS A 129 -13.01 -3.26 7.03
C HIS A 129 -14.33 -3.86 7.51
N SER A 130 -14.51 -5.18 7.45
CA SER A 130 -15.72 -5.87 7.95
C SER A 130 -15.94 -5.68 9.46
N LYS A 131 -14.89 -5.30 10.20
CA LYS A 131 -14.94 -4.98 11.64
C LYS A 131 -15.11 -3.47 11.90
N GLY A 132 -15.36 -2.67 10.87
CA GLY A 132 -15.50 -1.22 10.96
C GLY A 132 -14.18 -0.49 11.23
N SER A 133 -13.04 -1.17 11.02
CA SER A 133 -11.70 -0.62 11.17
C SER A 133 -11.09 -0.31 9.80
N LYS A 134 -9.98 0.41 9.78
CA LYS A 134 -9.18 0.83 8.62
C LYS A 134 -7.85 0.08 8.63
N PHE A 135 -7.39 -0.36 7.47
CA PHE A 135 -6.19 -1.17 7.31
C PHE A 135 -4.97 -0.32 6.96
N GLY A 136 -3.88 -0.50 7.70
CA GLY A 136 -2.62 0.19 7.47
C GLY A 136 -1.47 -0.78 7.22
N ILE A 137 -0.48 -0.31 6.46
CA ILE A 137 0.79 -1.01 6.28
C ILE A 137 1.97 -0.08 6.47
N HIS A 138 3.10 -0.66 6.86
CA HIS A 138 4.41 -0.03 6.81
C HIS A 138 5.06 -0.22 5.44
N ILE A 139 5.87 0.74 5.01
CA ILE A 139 6.83 0.58 3.91
C ILE A 139 8.19 1.17 4.28
N MET A 140 9.26 0.55 3.78
CA MET A 140 10.55 1.21 3.68
C MET A 140 10.58 2.16 2.49
N ARG A 141 11.32 3.26 2.62
CA ARG A 141 11.63 4.14 1.49
C ARG A 141 12.35 3.38 0.38
N GLY A 142 12.04 3.78 -0.85
CA GLY A 142 12.78 3.42 -2.04
C GLY A 142 12.33 2.10 -2.68
N ILE A 143 13.29 1.40 -3.27
CA ILE A 143 13.08 0.24 -4.14
C ILE A 143 13.89 -0.96 -3.66
N SER A 144 13.32 -2.17 -3.80
CA SER A 144 13.99 -3.41 -3.37
C SER A 144 15.37 -3.58 -4.02
N ARG A 145 16.40 -3.87 -3.23
CA ARG A 145 17.74 -4.17 -3.76
C ARG A 145 17.71 -5.40 -4.68
N GLU A 146 16.92 -6.40 -4.32
CA GLU A 146 16.74 -7.61 -5.14
C GLU A 146 16.06 -7.29 -6.49
N ALA A 147 15.07 -6.40 -6.50
CA ALA A 147 14.45 -5.94 -7.76
C ALA A 147 15.46 -5.21 -8.66
N VAL A 148 16.34 -4.40 -8.06
CA VAL A 148 17.41 -3.67 -8.77
C VAL A 148 18.45 -4.64 -9.33
N GLU A 149 18.86 -5.66 -8.57
CA GLU A 149 19.82 -6.67 -9.01
C GLU A 149 19.30 -7.53 -10.14
N LYS A 150 18.02 -7.91 -10.06
CA LYS A 150 17.32 -8.65 -11.13
C LYS A 150 16.87 -7.75 -12.29
N ASN A 151 17.05 -6.44 -12.14
CA ASN A 151 16.57 -5.39 -13.04
C ASN A 151 15.12 -5.62 -13.49
N LEU A 152 14.21 -5.81 -12.53
CA LEU A 152 12.80 -6.09 -12.81
C LEU A 152 12.10 -4.88 -13.45
N PRO A 153 11.11 -5.11 -14.34
CA PRO A 153 10.37 -4.03 -14.99
C PRO A 153 9.50 -3.26 -13.99
N ILE A 154 9.30 -1.97 -14.22
CA ILE A 154 8.35 -1.15 -13.45
C ILE A 154 6.97 -1.25 -14.11
N GLU A 155 5.94 -1.58 -13.32
CA GLU A 155 4.57 -1.72 -13.82
C GLU A 155 4.08 -0.42 -14.49
N GLY A 156 3.56 -0.56 -15.71
CA GLY A 156 3.07 0.58 -16.50
C GLY A 156 4.17 1.49 -17.06
N SER A 157 5.44 1.11 -16.96
CA SER A 157 6.58 1.90 -17.44
C SER A 157 7.40 1.15 -18.48
N LYS A 158 8.23 1.89 -19.22
CA LYS A 158 9.28 1.33 -20.10
C LYS A 158 10.62 1.15 -19.38
N TYR A 159 10.73 1.65 -18.15
CA TYR A 159 11.94 1.61 -17.33
C TYR A 159 11.94 0.40 -16.39
N HIS A 160 13.12 0.07 -15.87
CA HIS A 160 13.34 -1.03 -14.94
C HIS A 160 13.93 -0.51 -13.63
N ALA A 161 13.92 -1.36 -12.61
CA ALA A 161 14.36 -1.02 -11.26
C ALA A 161 15.79 -0.43 -11.23
N ALA A 162 16.73 -0.94 -12.04
CA ALA A 162 18.10 -0.43 -12.04
C ALA A 162 18.25 0.95 -12.69
N ASP A 163 17.29 1.38 -13.52
CA ASP A 163 17.34 2.68 -14.19
C ASP A 163 17.11 3.85 -13.21
N ILE A 164 16.40 3.57 -12.11
CA ILE A 164 15.91 4.59 -11.15
C ILE A 164 16.54 4.47 -9.76
N ALA A 165 17.38 3.45 -9.52
CA ALA A 165 17.92 3.19 -8.19
C ALA A 165 19.07 4.14 -7.81
N ASP A 166 18.96 4.78 -6.65
CA ASP A 166 20.08 5.46 -5.98
C ASP A 166 20.77 4.49 -5.03
N LYS A 167 21.86 3.87 -5.51
CA LYS A 167 22.61 2.86 -4.76
C LYS A 167 23.48 3.44 -3.64
N VAL A 168 23.65 4.76 -3.60
CA VAL A 168 24.44 5.46 -2.57
C VAL A 168 23.52 5.86 -1.42
N ASN A 169 22.29 6.23 -1.72
CA ASN A 169 21.28 6.62 -0.74
C ASN A 169 20.58 5.38 -0.17
N ILE A 170 21.00 4.96 1.03
CA ILE A 170 20.50 3.77 1.73
C ILE A 170 19.99 4.10 3.13
N CYS A 171 19.17 3.21 3.68
CA CYS A 171 18.87 3.22 5.11
C CYS A 171 20.14 2.87 5.92
N HIS A 172 20.40 3.61 6.99
CA HIS A 172 21.57 3.42 7.86
C HIS A 172 21.26 2.66 9.16
N TRP A 173 20.03 2.14 9.31
CA TRP A 173 19.70 1.32 10.46
C TRP A 173 20.53 0.02 10.43
N PRO A 174 21.02 -0.46 11.58
CA PRO A 174 21.80 -1.69 11.60
C PRO A 174 21.03 -2.85 10.97
N GLN A 175 21.69 -3.57 10.06
CA GLN A 175 21.17 -4.80 9.43
C GLN A 175 19.96 -4.61 8.50
N MET A 176 19.53 -3.36 8.26
CA MET A 176 18.49 -3.00 7.31
C MET A 176 19.05 -2.83 5.91
N GLU A 177 18.82 -3.81 5.05
CA GLU A 177 19.39 -3.85 3.69
C GLU A 177 18.38 -4.20 2.59
N ASP A 178 17.09 -4.00 2.85
CA ASP A 178 16.01 -4.37 1.92
C ASP A 178 15.96 -3.47 0.68
N THR A 179 16.24 -2.17 0.85
CA THR A 179 16.03 -1.17 -0.20
C THR A 179 17.27 -0.34 -0.52
N TYR A 180 17.27 0.19 -1.75
CA TYR A 180 17.99 1.39 -2.16
C TYR A 180 17.00 2.55 -2.23
N GLY A 181 17.50 3.79 -2.19
CA GLY A 181 16.70 4.95 -2.57
C GLY A 181 16.31 4.93 -4.05
N VAL A 182 15.35 5.77 -4.41
CA VAL A 182 14.94 6.05 -5.79
C VAL A 182 15.43 7.45 -6.17
N ASP A 183 16.23 7.53 -7.23
CA ASP A 183 16.66 8.79 -7.83
C ASP A 183 15.49 9.43 -8.58
N MET A 184 14.80 10.35 -7.91
CA MET A 184 13.65 11.05 -8.47
C MET A 184 13.97 11.97 -9.66
N SER A 185 15.25 12.16 -10.02
CA SER A 185 15.62 12.83 -11.27
C SER A 185 15.52 11.92 -12.51
N LYS A 186 15.42 10.60 -12.30
CA LYS A 186 15.36 9.62 -13.39
C LYS A 186 13.96 9.50 -13.96
N PRO A 187 13.83 9.37 -15.29
CA PRO A 187 12.54 9.04 -15.87
C PRO A 187 12.14 7.62 -15.42
N GLY A 188 10.86 7.43 -15.09
CA GLY A 188 10.35 6.18 -14.51
C GLY A 188 10.31 6.15 -12.98
N ALA A 189 10.98 7.07 -12.28
CA ALA A 189 10.99 7.11 -10.81
C ALA A 189 9.58 7.35 -10.22
N GLN A 190 8.83 8.29 -10.80
CA GLN A 190 7.44 8.52 -10.40
C GLN A 190 6.53 7.34 -10.78
N ASP A 191 6.74 6.72 -11.94
CA ASP A 191 5.96 5.55 -12.38
C ASP A 191 6.02 4.41 -11.34
N TYR A 192 7.20 4.21 -10.72
CA TYR A 192 7.38 3.25 -9.64
C TYR A 192 6.51 3.58 -8.43
N TYR A 193 6.58 4.81 -7.88
CA TYR A 193 5.74 5.19 -6.74
C TYR A 193 4.24 5.17 -7.07
N ASP A 194 3.86 5.53 -8.30
CA ASP A 194 2.48 5.44 -8.77
C ASP A 194 2.02 3.97 -8.83
N SER A 195 2.87 3.05 -9.28
CA SER A 195 2.58 1.61 -9.30
C SER A 195 2.42 1.01 -7.91
N ILE A 196 3.19 1.51 -6.94
CA ILE A 196 3.10 1.14 -5.53
C ILE A 196 1.76 1.63 -4.95
N ALA A 197 1.39 2.89 -5.21
CA ALA A 197 0.11 3.44 -4.77
C ALA A 197 -1.09 2.71 -5.38
N ARG A 198 -1.03 2.34 -6.67
CA ARG A 198 -2.06 1.50 -7.32
C ARG A 198 -2.22 0.14 -6.65
N LEU A 199 -1.10 -0.53 -6.32
CA LEU A 199 -1.12 -1.82 -5.63
C LEU A 199 -1.82 -1.72 -4.28
N TYR A 200 -1.44 -0.72 -3.47
CA TYR A 200 -2.00 -0.55 -2.13
C TYR A 200 -3.47 -0.15 -2.16
N ALA A 201 -3.87 0.68 -3.12
CA ALA A 201 -5.28 0.97 -3.36
C ALA A 201 -6.07 -0.27 -3.77
N ALA A 202 -5.51 -1.14 -4.62
CA ALA A 202 -6.15 -2.40 -5.04
C ALA A 202 -6.31 -3.40 -3.88
N TRP A 203 -5.43 -3.34 -2.88
CA TRP A 203 -5.57 -4.11 -1.64
C TRP A 203 -6.54 -3.50 -0.62
N GLY A 204 -6.92 -2.23 -0.77
CA GLY A 204 -7.77 -1.59 0.24
C GLY A 204 -7.01 -0.99 1.42
N VAL A 205 -5.76 -0.55 1.22
CA VAL A 205 -4.99 0.12 2.27
C VAL A 205 -5.51 1.54 2.51
N ASP A 206 -5.75 1.89 3.77
CA ASP A 206 -6.19 3.21 4.23
C ASP A 206 -5.03 4.07 4.77
N LEU A 207 -3.96 3.43 5.25
CA LEU A 207 -2.84 4.11 5.92
C LEU A 207 -1.49 3.52 5.49
N VAL A 208 -0.52 4.38 5.18
CA VAL A 208 0.87 4.01 4.90
C VAL A 208 1.75 4.75 5.88
N LYS A 209 2.47 3.99 6.70
CA LYS A 209 3.61 4.47 7.48
C LYS A 209 4.86 4.27 6.63
N ALA A 210 5.54 5.35 6.26
CA ALA A 210 6.74 5.30 5.43
C ALA A 210 7.98 5.66 6.26
N ASP A 211 8.81 4.67 6.49
CA ASP A 211 10.05 4.80 7.26
C ASP A 211 11.24 5.14 6.36
N ASP A 212 12.36 5.49 6.99
CA ASP A 212 13.58 5.99 6.33
C ASP A 212 13.35 7.27 5.49
N MET A 213 12.28 8.02 5.74
CA MET A 213 11.94 9.24 4.98
C MET A 213 12.45 10.54 5.62
N SER A 214 12.53 10.60 6.95
CA SER A 214 12.66 11.89 7.68
C SER A 214 14.06 12.25 8.14
N ARG A 215 14.95 11.27 8.35
CA ARG A 215 16.32 11.51 8.83
C ARG A 215 17.32 10.61 8.09
N PRO A 216 18.07 11.15 7.10
CA PRO A 216 17.95 12.52 6.58
C PRO A 216 16.60 12.76 5.88
N PHE A 217 16.22 14.02 5.67
CA PHE A 217 14.92 14.34 5.08
C PHE A 217 14.95 14.10 3.56
N HIS A 218 14.23 13.08 3.09
CA HIS A 218 14.18 12.65 1.69
C HIS A 218 13.06 13.34 0.92
N GLU A 219 13.13 14.66 0.79
CA GLU A 219 12.07 15.48 0.20
C GLU A 219 11.56 14.98 -1.17
N PRO A 220 12.41 14.61 -2.14
CA PRO A 220 11.94 14.20 -3.47
C PRO A 220 11.04 12.95 -3.41
N GLU A 221 11.45 11.92 -2.67
CA GLU A 221 10.68 10.68 -2.51
C GLU A 221 9.42 10.90 -1.65
N ILE A 222 9.47 11.77 -0.64
CA ILE A 222 8.28 12.18 0.13
C ILE A 222 7.25 12.82 -0.81
N ARG A 223 7.67 13.74 -1.68
CA ARG A 223 6.77 14.39 -2.65
C ARG A 223 6.22 13.38 -3.65
N ALA A 224 7.06 12.48 -4.16
CA ALA A 224 6.68 11.44 -5.11
C ALA A 224 5.61 10.50 -4.54
N LEU A 225 5.86 9.95 -3.34
CA LEU A 225 4.90 9.11 -2.63
C LEU A 225 3.62 9.87 -2.31
N SER A 226 3.73 11.12 -1.83
CA SER A 226 2.56 11.96 -1.52
C SER A 226 1.69 12.22 -2.75
N SER A 227 2.31 12.46 -3.91
CA SER A 227 1.63 12.63 -5.19
C SER A 227 0.94 11.35 -5.65
N ALA A 228 1.66 10.23 -5.62
CA ALA A 228 1.16 8.92 -6.01
C ALA A 228 -0.09 8.51 -5.20
N LEU A 229 -0.01 8.62 -3.87
CA LEU A 229 -1.12 8.29 -2.97
C LEU A 229 -2.34 9.21 -3.17
N ARG A 230 -2.11 10.51 -3.44
CA ARG A 230 -3.22 11.43 -3.75
C ARG A 230 -3.92 11.08 -5.06
N THR A 231 -3.16 10.64 -6.06
CA THR A 231 -3.65 10.35 -7.42
C THR A 231 -4.39 9.02 -7.48
N HIS A 232 -3.91 8.00 -6.77
CA HIS A 232 -4.41 6.62 -6.90
C HIS A 232 -5.25 6.13 -5.72
N ARG A 233 -5.67 7.00 -4.81
CA ARG A 233 -6.62 6.63 -3.74
C ARG A 233 -7.98 6.22 -4.32
N SER A 234 -8.64 5.21 -3.72
CA SER A 234 -10.10 5.09 -3.81
C SER A 234 -10.82 6.18 -3.00
N GLN A 235 -12.05 6.48 -3.41
CA GLN A 235 -12.94 7.50 -2.83
C GLN A 235 -13.33 7.25 -1.36
N SER A 236 -13.04 6.08 -0.80
CA SER A 236 -13.37 5.73 0.59
C SER A 236 -12.25 6.01 1.60
N PHE A 237 -11.09 6.55 1.15
CA PHE A 237 -9.86 6.52 1.94
C PHE A 237 -9.50 7.82 2.66
N ALA A 238 -9.00 7.63 3.88
CA ALA A 238 -8.37 8.65 4.71
C ALA A 238 -6.87 8.39 4.77
N TRP A 239 -6.11 8.78 3.74
CA TRP A 239 -4.65 8.79 3.88
C TRP A 239 -4.25 9.83 4.90
N THR A 240 -3.83 9.40 6.09
CA THR A 240 -3.00 10.29 6.89
C THR A 240 -1.75 10.58 6.07
N ARG A 241 -1.35 11.86 5.95
CA ARG A 241 -0.02 12.23 5.42
C ARG A 241 0.99 11.25 5.99
N ALA A 242 1.85 10.67 5.14
CA ALA A 242 2.89 9.71 5.50
C ALA A 242 3.37 9.99 6.92
N TYR A 243 2.86 9.21 7.88
CA TYR A 243 3.24 9.37 9.26
C TYR A 243 4.61 8.72 9.32
N CYS A 244 5.65 9.54 9.19
CA CYS A 244 7.00 9.10 9.42
C CYS A 244 7.15 8.93 10.92
N GLN A 245 6.86 7.73 11.42
CA GLN A 245 7.02 7.44 12.84
C GLN A 245 8.52 7.25 13.07
N LEU A 246 9.11 8.18 13.82
CA LEU A 246 10.46 8.07 14.31
C LEU A 246 10.57 6.80 15.17
N SER A 247 11.40 5.84 14.77
CA SER A 247 11.83 4.78 15.68
C SER A 247 12.70 5.41 16.77
N GLY A 248 12.11 5.63 17.96
CA GLY A 248 12.79 6.17 19.13
C GLY A 248 11.91 7.10 19.97
N ALA A 249 11.07 6.53 20.83
CA ALA A 249 10.48 7.10 22.06
C ALA A 249 9.88 8.53 22.09
N GLN A 250 9.76 9.27 20.99
CA GLN A 250 9.09 10.57 20.97
C GLN A 250 8.30 10.74 19.67
N SER A 251 6.99 10.59 19.77
CA SER A 251 6.04 11.07 18.76
C SER A 251 6.11 12.60 18.72
N GLN A 252 6.81 13.19 17.76
CA GLN A 252 6.64 14.59 17.42
C GLN A 252 5.75 14.70 16.19
N ARG A 253 4.74 15.59 16.25
CA ARG A 253 3.94 15.98 15.10
C ARG A 253 4.88 16.58 14.06
N ALA A 254 4.96 15.97 12.88
CA ALA A 254 5.48 16.67 11.72
C ALA A 254 4.35 17.58 11.21
N ASP A 255 4.28 18.81 11.72
CA ASP A 255 3.54 19.89 11.09
C ASP A 255 4.24 20.21 9.76
N VAL A 256 3.86 19.53 8.69
CA VAL A 256 4.26 19.95 7.34
C VAL A 256 3.34 21.10 6.95
N ALA A 257 3.89 22.31 7.13
CA ALA A 257 3.35 23.61 6.80
C ALA A 257 2.41 23.59 5.58
N HIS A 258 1.34 24.37 5.70
CA HIS A 258 0.62 24.89 4.55
C HIS A 258 1.62 25.53 3.59
N LEU A 259 1.86 24.89 2.46
CA LEU A 259 2.39 25.53 1.27
C LEU A 259 1.27 25.43 0.24
N GLY A 260 0.73 26.59 -0.08
CA GLY A 260 -0.43 26.78 -0.95
C GLY A 260 -0.16 26.52 -2.42
#